data_AF-A0A7S2MR63-F1
#
_entry.id   AF-A0A7S2MR63-F1
#
_cell.length_a   1.000
_cell.length_b   1.000
_cell.length_c   1.000
_cell.angle_alpha   90.00
_cell.angle_beta   90.00
_cell.angle_gamma   90.00
#
_symmetry.space_group_name_H-M   'P 1'
#
loop_
_entity.id
_entity.type
_entity.pdbx_description
1 polymer ?
#
loop_
_entity_poly.entity_id
_entity_poly.type
_entity_poly.pdbx_seq_one_letter_code
_entity_poly.pdbx_strand_id
1 'polypeptide(L)'
;EWRRRGCSDYVADLDAGDFGSLCVVCQAKRSTRCYHCKECGRCVQRLDHHCPWIDNCVGVKNQRLFFVFLLVLFATLALAIVLVSAAFSVTLRARGLVARMSWDSLVFYVVALLTLALDIIWSLFVGSLILRQASYIIANVTTYEVLLAPPHMAKRFPNRSRRFWFWADLSLRR
;
A
#
# COMPACT_ATOMS: atom_id res chain seq x y z
N GLU A 1 13.83 -10.00 -15.71
CA GLU A 1 14.41 -8.65 -15.56
C GLU A 1 14.02 -7.76 -16.72
N TRP A 2 14.05 -6.43 -16.57
CA TRP A 2 14.09 -5.52 -17.71
C TRP A 2 15.50 -5.57 -18.28
N ARG A 3 15.65 -6.18 -19.46
CA ARG A 3 16.93 -6.28 -20.17
C ARG A 3 17.40 -4.86 -20.49
N ARG A 4 18.61 -4.51 -20.03
CA ARG A 4 19.37 -3.40 -20.65
C ARG A 4 19.39 -3.68 -22.14
N ARG A 5 18.68 -2.88 -22.93
CA ARG A 5 18.88 -2.90 -24.38
C ARG A 5 20.30 -2.41 -24.66
N GLY A 6 20.88 -2.79 -25.79
CA GLY A 6 22.21 -2.32 -26.16
C GLY A 6 22.25 -0.79 -26.19
N CYS A 7 23.42 -0.20 -25.91
CA CYS A 7 23.64 1.25 -25.91
C CYS A 7 23.12 1.93 -27.19
N SER A 8 23.24 1.26 -28.35
CA SER A 8 22.79 1.75 -29.65
C SER A 8 21.28 2.04 -29.71
N ASP A 9 20.43 1.19 -29.15
CA ASP A 9 18.98 1.37 -29.22
C ASP A 9 18.52 2.56 -28.37
N TYR A 10 19.17 2.76 -27.23
CA TYR A 10 18.88 3.87 -26.32
C TYR A 10 19.27 5.22 -26.95
N VAL A 11 20.43 5.29 -27.61
CA VAL A 11 20.85 6.50 -28.33
C VAL A 11 19.91 6.81 -29.49
N ALA A 12 19.50 5.80 -30.27
CA ALA A 12 18.52 6.00 -31.33
C ALA A 12 17.16 6.52 -30.81
N ASP A 13 16.67 6.00 -29.68
CA ASP A 13 15.44 6.49 -29.04
C ASP A 13 15.60 7.93 -28.50
N LEU A 14 16.80 8.32 -28.04
CA LEU A 14 17.12 9.69 -27.61
C LEU A 14 17.12 10.66 -28.80
N ASP A 15 17.76 10.28 -29.90
CA ASP A 15 17.84 11.09 -31.13
C ASP A 15 16.45 11.29 -31.77
N ALA A 16 15.55 10.31 -31.60
CA ALA A 16 14.15 10.40 -32.00
C ALA A 16 13.32 11.37 -31.14
N GLY A 17 13.86 11.89 -30.03
CA GLY A 17 13.22 12.90 -29.18
C GLY A 17 12.12 12.38 -28.23
N ASP A 18 11.99 11.06 -28.05
CA ASP A 18 10.97 10.47 -27.15
C ASP A 18 11.43 10.41 -25.68
N PHE A 19 11.82 11.56 -25.12
CA PHE A 19 12.33 11.66 -23.75
C PHE A 19 11.31 11.20 -22.68
N GLY A 20 10.02 11.25 -23.00
CA GLY A 20 8.93 10.88 -22.09
C GLY A 20 8.89 9.37 -21.79
N SER A 21 9.33 8.53 -22.72
CA SER A 21 9.38 7.08 -22.56
C SER A 21 10.75 6.57 -22.09
N LEU A 22 11.75 7.43 -21.93
CA LEU A 22 13.11 7.01 -21.57
C LEU A 22 13.42 7.19 -20.08
N CYS A 23 14.21 6.28 -19.52
CA CYS A 23 14.80 6.46 -18.19
C CYS A 23 16.31 6.69 -18.34
N VAL A 24 16.76 7.88 -18.01
CA VAL A 24 18.17 8.27 -18.11
C VAL A 24 19.03 7.49 -17.11
N VAL A 25 18.53 7.26 -15.89
CA VAL A 25 19.26 6.53 -14.84
C VAL A 25 19.50 5.07 -15.22
N CYS A 26 18.49 4.40 -15.79
CA CYS A 26 18.61 3.01 -16.21
C CYS A 26 19.12 2.86 -17.65
N GLN A 27 19.30 3.96 -18.39
CA GLN A 27 19.63 3.98 -19.83
C GLN A 27 18.74 3.02 -20.63
N ALA A 28 17.42 3.10 -20.40
CA ALA A 28 16.47 2.14 -20.95
C ALA A 28 15.13 2.79 -21.30
N LYS A 29 14.49 2.28 -22.35
CA LYS A 29 13.10 2.61 -22.68
C LYS A 29 12.14 1.99 -21.69
N ARG A 30 11.31 2.84 -21.09
CA ARG A 30 10.22 2.48 -20.17
C ARG A 30 9.03 2.01 -20.99
N SER A 31 8.42 0.90 -20.60
CA SER A 31 7.08 0.57 -21.07
C SER A 31 6.05 1.55 -20.53
N THR A 32 4.84 1.50 -21.09
CA THR A 32 3.68 2.21 -20.54
C THR A 32 3.52 1.91 -19.04
N ARG A 33 3.23 2.96 -18.24
CA ARG A 33 3.07 2.91 -16.78
C ARG A 33 4.31 2.39 -16.01
N CYS A 34 5.50 2.41 -16.62
CA CYS A 34 6.75 2.07 -15.94
C CYS A 34 7.45 3.34 -15.44
N TYR A 35 7.95 3.30 -14.20
CA TYR A 35 8.59 4.44 -13.55
C TYR A 35 9.84 4.01 -12.80
N HIS A 36 10.82 4.92 -12.71
CA HIS A 36 12.06 4.66 -11.97
C HIS A 36 11.81 4.90 -10.48
N CYS A 37 12.08 3.91 -9.64
CA CYS A 37 12.12 4.10 -8.20
C CYS A 37 13.56 4.41 -7.79
N LYS A 38 13.78 5.59 -7.22
CA LYS A 38 15.08 6.02 -6.72
C LYS A 38 15.61 5.10 -5.62
N GLU A 39 14.75 4.73 -4.67
CA GLU A 39 15.12 3.88 -3.53
C GLU A 39 15.58 2.49 -3.99
N CYS A 40 14.87 1.86 -4.94
CA CYS A 40 15.27 0.57 -5.47
C CYS A 40 16.33 0.65 -6.59
N GLY A 41 16.71 1.85 -7.04
CA GLY A 41 17.67 2.05 -8.14
C GLY A 41 17.26 1.43 -9.48
N ARG A 42 15.97 1.19 -9.72
CA ARG A 42 15.48 0.47 -10.92
C ARG A 42 14.12 0.90 -11.39
N CYS A 43 13.87 0.68 -12.68
CA CYS A 43 12.54 0.82 -13.27
C CYS A 43 11.60 -0.31 -12.83
N VAL A 44 10.40 0.08 -12.42
CA VAL A 44 9.34 -0.83 -11.96
C VAL A 44 8.12 -0.66 -12.87
N GLN A 45 7.70 -1.78 -13.47
CA GLN A 45 6.53 -1.82 -14.34
C GLN A 45 5.24 -1.71 -13.52
N ARG A 46 4.33 -0.82 -13.96
CA ARG A 46 3.10 -0.46 -13.24
C ARG A 46 3.40 -0.17 -11.78
N LEU A 47 4.36 0.72 -11.53
CA LEU A 47 4.77 1.11 -10.19
C LEU A 47 3.56 1.66 -9.44
N ASP A 48 3.27 1.06 -8.28
CA ASP A 48 2.30 1.60 -7.35
C ASP A 48 2.96 2.57 -6.38
N HIS A 49 3.90 2.06 -5.58
CA HIS A 49 4.72 2.84 -4.66
C HIS A 49 5.97 2.06 -4.26
N HIS A 50 6.94 2.75 -3.68
CA HIS A 50 7.97 2.11 -2.86
C HIS A 50 7.44 1.99 -1.44
N CYS A 51 7.48 0.79 -0.87
CA CYS A 51 6.94 0.51 0.45
C CYS A 51 8.10 0.24 1.43
N PRO A 52 8.36 1.15 2.39
CA PRO A 52 9.43 0.97 3.37
C PRO A 52 9.21 -0.27 4.25
N TRP A 53 7.96 -0.67 4.48
CA TRP A 53 7.60 -1.79 5.35
C TRP A 53 8.03 -3.17 4.81
N ILE A 54 8.21 -3.29 3.50
CA ILE A 54 8.68 -4.51 2.85
C ILE A 54 10.02 -4.30 2.13
N ASP A 55 10.63 -3.13 2.33
CA ASP A 55 11.85 -2.66 1.67
C ASP A 55 11.87 -2.95 0.16
N ASN A 56 10.74 -2.71 -0.51
CA ASN A 56 10.58 -3.05 -1.91
C ASN A 56 9.48 -2.23 -2.58
N CYS A 57 9.54 -2.13 -3.91
CA CYS A 57 8.44 -1.59 -4.68
C CYS A 57 7.26 -2.56 -4.77
N VAL A 58 6.06 -2.01 -4.63
CA VAL A 58 4.83 -2.64 -5.05
C VAL A 58 4.55 -2.23 -6.50
N GLY A 59 4.37 -3.21 -7.38
CA GLY A 59 4.06 -3.00 -8.79
C GLY A 59 3.41 -4.24 -9.41
N VAL A 60 3.43 -4.37 -10.73
CA VAL A 60 2.66 -5.43 -11.42
C VAL A 60 2.95 -6.85 -10.92
N LYS A 61 4.19 -7.13 -10.52
CA LYS A 61 4.64 -8.48 -10.17
C LYS A 61 4.21 -8.93 -8.77
N ASN A 62 3.93 -8.00 -7.86
CA ASN A 62 3.65 -8.31 -6.46
C ASN A 62 2.43 -7.57 -5.90
N GLN A 63 1.69 -6.78 -6.69
CA GLN A 63 0.48 -6.08 -6.23
C GLN A 63 -0.53 -7.02 -5.56
N ARG A 64 -0.76 -8.20 -6.14
CA ARG A 64 -1.69 -9.20 -5.58
C ARG A 64 -1.20 -9.73 -4.23
N LEU A 65 0.08 -10.07 -4.14
CA LEU A 65 0.69 -10.58 -2.91
C LEU A 65 0.69 -9.50 -1.82
N PHE A 66 0.99 -8.25 -2.17
CA PHE A 66 0.90 -7.13 -1.24
C PHE A 66 -0.52 -6.93 -0.72
N PHE A 67 -1.54 -7.03 -1.57
CA PHE A 67 -2.93 -6.93 -1.13
C PHE A 67 -3.34 -8.08 -0.20
N VAL A 68 -2.96 -9.33 -0.53
CA VAL A 68 -3.18 -10.48 0.37
C VAL A 68 -2.45 -10.31 1.70
N PHE A 69 -1.22 -9.81 1.68
CA PHE A 69 -0.46 -9.47 2.89
C PHE A 69 -1.24 -8.50 3.79
N LEU A 70 -1.82 -7.42 3.23
CA LEU A 70 -2.65 -6.49 4.01
C LEU A 70 -3.88 -7.18 4.62
N LEU A 71 -4.57 -8.04 3.86
CA LEU A 71 -5.75 -8.77 4.35
C LEU A 71 -5.38 -9.72 5.50
N VAL A 72 -4.30 -10.47 5.37
CA VAL A 72 -3.82 -11.40 6.41
C VAL A 72 -3.35 -10.62 7.64
N LEU A 73 -2.64 -9.50 7.45
CA LEU A 73 -2.21 -8.63 8.55
C LEU A 73 -3.41 -8.09 9.33
N PHE A 74 -4.44 -7.60 8.63
CA PHE A 74 -5.67 -7.13 9.26
C PHE A 74 -6.42 -8.24 10.00
N ALA A 75 -6.54 -9.43 9.41
CA ALA A 75 -7.15 -10.57 10.07
C ALA A 75 -6.39 -10.99 11.34
N THR A 76 -5.07 -10.94 11.30
CA THR A 76 -4.21 -11.26 12.45
C THR A 76 -4.39 -10.25 13.58
N LEU A 77 -4.44 -8.95 13.26
CA LEU A 77 -4.72 -7.89 14.23
C LEU A 77 -6.12 -8.03 14.84
N ALA A 78 -7.14 -8.31 14.02
CA ALA A 78 -8.50 -8.54 14.50
C ALA A 78 -8.59 -9.74 15.44
N LEU A 79 -7.88 -10.83 15.11
CA LEU A 79 -7.79 -12.00 15.97
C LEU A 79 -7.09 -11.67 17.29
N ALA A 80 -5.98 -10.92 17.26
CA ALA A 80 -5.28 -10.47 18.47
C ALA A 80 -6.19 -9.66 19.40
N ILE A 81 -6.96 -8.71 18.85
CA ILE A 81 -7.93 -7.93 19.62
C ILE A 81 -8.95 -8.83 20.32
N VAL A 82 -9.51 -9.81 19.61
CA VAL A 82 -10.49 -10.77 20.18
C VAL A 82 -9.85 -11.58 21.31
N LEU A 83 -8.66 -12.13 21.09
CA LEU A 83 -7.98 -12.99 22.07
C LEU A 83 -7.58 -12.21 23.33
N VAL A 84 -7.01 -11.01 23.18
CA VAL A 84 -6.61 -10.16 24.32
C VAL A 84 -7.85 -9.67 25.07
N SER A 85 -8.92 -9.30 24.38
CA SER A 85 -10.19 -8.89 25.02
C SER A 85 -10.83 -10.05 25.80
N ALA A 86 -10.79 -11.26 25.25
CA ALA A 86 -11.28 -12.46 25.93
C ALA A 86 -10.44 -12.77 27.17
N ALA A 87 -9.12 -12.75 27.06
CA ALA A 87 -8.21 -12.95 28.19
C ALA A 87 -8.46 -11.92 29.30
N PHE A 88 -8.52 -10.63 28.96
CA PHE A 88 -8.84 -9.53 29.89
C PHE A 88 -10.16 -9.76 30.62
N SER A 89 -11.22 -10.13 29.88
CA SER A 89 -12.56 -10.35 30.43
C SER A 89 -12.60 -11.56 31.39
N VAL A 90 -11.95 -12.66 31.02
CA VAL A 90 -11.87 -13.86 31.86
C VAL A 90 -11.11 -13.58 33.15
N THR A 91 -9.95 -12.92 33.08
CA THR A 91 -9.17 -12.57 34.27
C THR A 91 -9.90 -11.59 35.19
N LEU A 92 -10.61 -10.61 34.61
CA LEU A 92 -11.39 -9.63 35.37
C LEU A 92 -12.52 -10.29 36.15
N ARG A 93 -13.23 -11.24 35.52
CA ARG A 93 -14.29 -12.03 36.17
C ARG A 93 -13.73 -12.95 37.25
N ALA A 94 -12.59 -13.58 37.01
CA ALA A 94 -11.98 -14.52 37.95
C ALA A 94 -11.38 -13.84 39.19
N ARG A 95 -10.83 -12.62 39.06
CA ARG A 95 -10.10 -11.93 40.15
C ARG A 95 -10.86 -10.75 40.77
N GLY A 96 -11.92 -10.27 40.13
CA GLY A 96 -12.65 -9.07 40.54
C GLY A 96 -11.87 -7.77 40.24
N LEU A 97 -12.60 -6.64 40.17
CA LEU A 97 -12.07 -5.33 39.75
C LEU A 97 -11.06 -4.71 40.73
N VAL A 98 -11.18 -4.99 42.04
CA VAL A 98 -10.39 -4.29 43.09
C VAL A 98 -9.99 -5.21 44.25
N ALA A 99 -10.64 -6.37 44.43
CA ALA A 99 -10.58 -7.11 45.70
C ALA A 99 -9.27 -7.86 45.99
N ARG A 100 -8.39 -8.08 44.99
CA ARG A 100 -7.08 -8.77 45.16
C ARG A 100 -6.05 -8.34 44.09
N MET A 101 -5.78 -7.05 43.94
CA MET A 101 -4.78 -6.59 42.97
C MET A 101 -3.35 -6.87 43.49
N SER A 102 -2.81 -8.04 43.13
CA SER A 102 -1.37 -8.24 43.11
C SER A 102 -0.74 -7.34 42.05
N TRP A 103 0.52 -6.95 42.24
CA TRP A 103 1.30 -6.21 41.24
C TRP A 103 1.24 -6.88 39.85
N ASP A 104 1.29 -8.21 39.80
CA ASP A 104 1.19 -8.97 38.55
C ASP A 104 -0.15 -8.76 37.82
N SER A 105 -1.24 -8.64 38.58
CA SER A 105 -2.57 -8.40 38.00
C SER A 105 -2.67 -6.98 37.44
N LEU A 106 -2.12 -5.99 38.14
CA LEU A 106 -2.06 -4.61 37.65
C LEU A 106 -1.26 -4.53 36.35
N VAL A 107 -0.05 -5.10 36.35
CA VAL A 107 0.84 -5.11 35.16
C VAL A 107 0.13 -5.78 33.99
N PHE A 108 -0.51 -6.93 34.22
CA PHE A 108 -1.28 -7.61 33.18
C PHE A 108 -2.38 -6.72 32.58
N TYR A 109 -3.21 -6.07 33.41
CA TYR A 109 -4.29 -5.22 32.90
C TYR A 109 -3.78 -4.00 32.14
N VAL A 110 -2.73 -3.34 32.65
CA VAL A 110 -2.11 -2.20 31.97
C VAL A 110 -1.54 -2.63 30.62
N VAL A 111 -0.79 -3.72 30.58
CA VAL A 111 -0.22 -4.25 29.32
C VAL A 111 -1.32 -4.64 28.35
N ALA A 112 -2.35 -5.36 28.80
CA ALA A 112 -3.48 -5.76 27.96
C ALA A 112 -4.22 -4.55 27.36
N LEU A 113 -4.48 -3.51 28.15
CA LEU A 113 -5.12 -2.28 27.67
C LEU A 113 -4.24 -1.52 26.67
N LEU A 114 -2.93 -1.43 26.91
CA LEU A 114 -1.99 -0.81 25.99
C LEU A 114 -1.89 -1.60 24.67
N THR A 115 -1.80 -2.93 24.74
CA THR A 115 -1.82 -3.80 23.56
C THR A 115 -3.11 -3.62 22.76
N LEU A 116 -4.27 -3.64 23.42
CA LEU A 116 -5.56 -3.41 22.75
C LEU A 116 -5.62 -2.04 22.06
N ALA A 117 -5.17 -0.98 22.73
CA ALA A 117 -5.14 0.36 22.16
C ALA A 117 -4.25 0.41 20.91
N LEU A 118 -3.05 -0.17 20.97
CA LEU A 118 -2.13 -0.25 19.84
C LEU A 118 -2.71 -1.08 18.68
N ASP A 119 -3.29 -2.25 18.96
CA ASP A 119 -3.88 -3.11 17.93
C ASP A 119 -5.06 -2.43 17.23
N ILE A 120 -5.89 -1.67 17.95
CA ILE A 120 -6.97 -0.87 17.35
C ILE A 120 -6.41 0.20 16.42
N ILE A 121 -5.39 0.95 16.86
CA ILE A 121 -4.75 1.99 16.05
C ILE A 121 -4.16 1.39 14.76
N TRP A 122 -3.43 0.28 14.88
CA TRP A 122 -2.85 -0.40 13.73
C TRP A 122 -3.91 -1.01 12.82
N SER A 123 -5.00 -1.56 13.37
CA SER A 123 -6.12 -2.08 12.58
C SER A 123 -6.80 -0.98 11.76
N LEU A 124 -7.02 0.20 12.34
CA LEU A 124 -7.58 1.35 11.60
C LEU A 124 -6.64 1.80 10.48
N PHE A 125 -5.33 1.87 10.74
CA PHE A 125 -4.34 2.21 9.73
C PHE A 125 -4.33 1.19 8.58
N VAL A 126 -4.17 -0.11 8.88
CA VAL A 126 -4.14 -1.18 7.87
C VAL A 126 -5.47 -1.27 7.12
N GLY A 127 -6.60 -1.12 7.82
CA GLY A 127 -7.93 -1.06 7.20
C GLY A 127 -8.03 0.08 6.18
N SER A 128 -7.50 1.27 6.49
CA SER A 128 -7.45 2.39 5.54
C SER A 128 -6.58 2.09 4.31
N LEU A 129 -5.49 1.34 4.47
CA LEU A 129 -4.64 0.90 3.36
C LEU A 129 -5.36 -0.11 2.47
N ILE A 130 -6.09 -1.06 3.06
CA ILE A 130 -6.91 -2.03 2.31
C ILE A 130 -7.95 -1.30 1.47
N LEU A 131 -8.71 -0.39 2.08
CA LEU A 131 -9.75 0.37 1.37
C LEU A 131 -9.15 1.17 0.20
N ARG A 132 -8.01 1.83 0.42
CA ARG A 132 -7.33 2.59 -0.63
C ARG A 132 -6.83 1.68 -1.75
N GLN A 133 -6.14 0.59 -1.43
CA GLN A 133 -5.61 -0.31 -2.44
C GLN A 133 -6.71 -1.03 -3.21
N ALA A 134 -7.79 -1.43 -2.55
CA ALA A 134 -8.99 -1.95 -3.22
C ALA A 134 -9.56 -0.92 -4.20
N SER A 135 -9.71 0.34 -3.77
CA SER A 135 -10.19 1.43 -4.63
C SER A 135 -9.34 1.59 -5.89
N TYR A 136 -8.02 1.60 -5.75
CA TYR A 136 -7.08 1.75 -6.86
C TYR A 136 -7.07 0.53 -7.80
N ILE A 137 -7.16 -0.68 -7.24
CA ILE A 137 -7.31 -1.91 -8.01
C ILE A 137 -8.60 -1.87 -8.85
N ILE A 138 -9.74 -1.52 -8.23
CA ILE A 138 -11.06 -1.45 -8.89
C ILE A 138 -11.05 -0.40 -10.01
N ALA A 139 -10.49 0.78 -9.77
CA ALA A 139 -10.39 1.83 -10.79
C ALA A 139 -9.29 1.57 -11.84
N ASN A 140 -8.47 0.52 -11.67
CA ASN A 140 -7.30 0.21 -12.48
C ASN A 140 -6.31 1.39 -12.55
N VAL A 141 -6.08 2.05 -11.41
CA VAL A 141 -5.10 3.13 -11.23
C VAL A 141 -4.07 2.69 -10.21
N THR A 142 -2.90 3.32 -10.23
CA THR A 142 -1.85 3.12 -9.22
C THR A 142 -1.75 4.34 -8.33
N THR A 143 -1.19 4.18 -7.13
CA THR A 143 -0.90 5.29 -6.22
C THR A 143 -0.04 6.34 -6.93
N TYR A 144 1.00 5.92 -7.64
CA TYR A 144 1.85 6.79 -8.44
C TYR A 144 1.07 7.60 -9.49
N GLU A 145 0.17 6.97 -10.24
CA GLU A 145 -0.65 7.66 -11.24
C GLU A 145 -1.64 8.67 -10.65
N VAL A 146 -2.15 8.39 -9.45
CA VAL A 146 -3.04 9.31 -8.74
C VAL A 146 -2.26 10.55 -8.28
N LEU A 147 -1.02 10.37 -7.81
CA LEU A 147 -0.17 11.46 -7.31
C LEU A 147 0.41 12.32 -8.43
N LEU A 148 0.87 11.72 -9.52
CA LEU A 148 1.59 12.44 -10.58
C LEU A 148 0.73 12.78 -11.80
N ALA A 149 -0.47 12.20 -11.92
CA ALA A 149 -1.42 12.45 -13.01
C ALA A 149 -0.77 12.55 -14.41
N PRO A 150 -0.04 11.52 -14.86
CA PRO A 150 0.65 11.52 -16.17
C PRO A 150 -0.33 11.73 -17.34
N PRO A 151 0.15 12.08 -18.55
CA PRO A 151 -0.72 12.44 -19.67
C PRO A 151 -1.82 11.43 -20.01
N HIS A 152 -1.55 10.12 -19.88
CA HIS A 152 -2.58 9.10 -20.10
C HIS A 152 -3.70 9.12 -19.07
N MET A 153 -3.39 9.49 -17.82
CA MET A 153 -4.39 9.72 -16.78
C MET A 153 -5.20 10.98 -17.05
N ALA A 154 -4.55 12.02 -17.60
CA ALA A 154 -5.26 13.23 -17.97
C ALA A 154 -6.27 13.02 -19.10
N LYS A 155 -5.93 12.15 -20.05
CA LYS A 155 -6.84 11.72 -21.13
C LYS A 155 -7.99 10.84 -20.61
N ARG A 156 -7.69 9.88 -19.73
CA ARG A 156 -8.71 8.95 -19.19
C ARG A 156 -9.67 9.64 -18.22
N PHE A 157 -9.17 10.54 -17.39
CA PHE A 157 -9.94 11.25 -16.37
C PHE A 157 -9.78 12.75 -16.59
N PRO A 158 -10.54 13.37 -17.50
CA PRO A 158 -10.39 14.79 -17.83
C PRO A 158 -10.75 15.70 -16.65
N ASN A 159 -11.73 15.32 -15.83
CA ASN A 159 -12.19 16.13 -14.70
C ASN A 159 -11.68 15.59 -13.34
N ARG A 160 -10.50 16.06 -12.91
CA ARG A 160 -9.81 15.63 -11.67
C ARG A 160 -9.97 16.59 -10.49
N SER A 161 -10.86 17.57 -10.60
CA SER A 161 -11.09 18.62 -9.60
C SER A 161 -11.64 18.09 -8.27
N ARG A 162 -12.29 16.93 -8.28
CA ARG A 162 -12.92 16.33 -7.09
C ARG A 162 -11.97 15.42 -6.33
N ARG A 163 -12.10 15.43 -5.00
CA ARG A 163 -11.55 14.37 -4.13
C ARG A 163 -12.13 13.04 -4.64
N PHE A 164 -11.27 12.04 -4.83
CA PHE A 164 -11.68 10.72 -5.36
C PHE A 164 -12.09 10.69 -6.85
N TRP A 165 -11.56 11.58 -7.69
CA TRP A 165 -11.84 11.64 -9.13
C TRP A 165 -11.71 10.31 -9.89
N PHE A 166 -10.86 9.39 -9.42
CA PHE A 166 -10.67 8.06 -10.02
C PHE A 166 -11.91 7.15 -9.94
N TRP A 167 -12.92 7.50 -9.14
CA TRP A 167 -14.21 6.81 -9.11
C TRP A 167 -15.22 7.31 -10.16
N ALA A 168 -14.98 8.46 -10.79
CA ALA A 168 -15.94 9.05 -11.75
C ALA A 168 -16.17 8.20 -13.02
N ASP A 169 -15.19 7.36 -13.40
CA ASP A 169 -15.26 6.45 -14.56
C ASP A 169 -16.05 5.16 -14.25
N LEU A 170 -16.16 4.76 -12.98
CA LEU A 170 -16.95 3.58 -12.58
C LEU A 170 -18.45 3.85 -12.65
N SER A 171 -18.89 5.11 -12.48
CA SER A 171 -20.29 5.51 -12.63
C SER A 171 -20.76 5.58 -14.09
N LEU A 172 -19.85 5.62 -15.07
CA LEU A 172 -20.17 5.80 -16.49
C LEU A 172 -20.11 4.51 -17.31
N ARG A 173 -19.84 3.36 -16.68
CA ARG A 173 -19.96 2.02 -17.30
C ARG A 173 -21.33 1.40 -17.00
N ARG A 174 -22.41 2.13 -17.30
CA ARG A 174 -23.76 1.57 -17.46
C ARG A 174 -24.12 1.58 -18.93
#